data_AF-A0A955KSM1-F1
#
_entry.id   AF-A0A955KSM1-F1
#
_cell.length_a   1.000
_cell.length_b   1.000
_cell.length_c   1.000
_cell.angle_alpha   90.00
_cell.angle_beta   90.00
_cell.angle_gamma   90.00
#
_symmetry.space_group_name_H-M   'P 1'
#
loop_
_entity.id
_entity.type
_entity.pdbx_description
1 polymer ?
#
loop_
_entity_poly.entity_id
_entity_poly.type
_entity_poly.pdbx_seq_one_letter_code
_entity_poly.pdbx_strand_id
1 'polypeptide(L)'
;MAKKLQLTIGVLATMLLLGASDIIVLEGSPGYQMMAQADEVSEPVIDRTNPVEPPSTIPEGGVRKFEGPNVEKTLGMQGFSITETSEQIILDRVVTGGGDTVTSKALLLHGDRAGSIAWVSSPQVKKHYVVLKEALHSAFTPEVKDLLDETQRRENHPTRNLLTFYDPGLLPERVVFVRVRERLYEFHVAEGASDEIFNLIEDLTK
;
A
#
# COMPACT_ATOMS: atom_id res chain seq x y z
N MET A 1 -7.40 -29.29 53.44
CA MET A 1 -8.38 -29.88 52.50
C MET A 1 -9.57 -28.93 52.36
N ALA A 2 -10.12 -28.84 51.14
CA ALA A 2 -11.38 -28.20 50.75
C ALA A 2 -11.49 -26.65 50.77
N LYS A 3 -11.27 -26.03 49.60
CA LYS A 3 -12.35 -25.39 48.80
C LYS A 3 -11.82 -24.98 47.42
N LYS A 4 -12.03 -25.86 46.44
CA LYS A 4 -12.08 -25.53 45.00
C LYS A 4 -13.55 -25.28 44.66
N LEU A 5 -13.75 -24.53 43.57
CA LEU A 5 -14.97 -24.42 42.76
C LEU A 5 -15.99 -23.37 43.24
N GLN A 6 -16.02 -22.23 42.54
CA GLN A 6 -17.21 -21.51 42.06
C GLN A 6 -16.87 -20.04 41.75
N LEU A 7 -16.47 -19.73 40.52
CA LEU A 7 -16.86 -18.48 39.82
C LEU A 7 -16.44 -18.54 38.34
N THR A 8 -17.00 -19.50 37.61
CA THR A 8 -16.80 -19.68 36.16
C THR A 8 -18.10 -19.47 35.40
N ILE A 9 -18.90 -18.48 35.82
CA ILE A 9 -20.21 -18.16 35.22
C ILE A 9 -20.41 -16.64 35.34
N GLY A 10 -19.94 -15.89 34.34
CA GLY A 10 -20.11 -14.43 34.34
C GLY A 10 -19.79 -13.72 33.02
N VAL A 11 -19.32 -14.44 31.99
CA VAL A 11 -18.89 -13.81 30.71
C VAL A 11 -19.65 -14.37 29.50
N LEU A 12 -20.59 -15.31 29.68
CA LEU A 12 -21.28 -15.99 28.57
C LEU A 12 -22.72 -15.49 28.31
N ALA A 13 -23.05 -14.24 28.62
CA ALA A 13 -24.43 -13.73 28.52
C ALA A 13 -24.57 -12.28 28.00
N THR A 14 -23.71 -11.84 27.09
CA THR A 14 -23.91 -10.57 26.34
C THR A 14 -23.33 -10.66 24.93
N MET A 15 -23.73 -11.69 24.20
CA MET A 15 -23.86 -11.62 22.74
C MET A 15 -25.35 -11.57 22.40
N LEU A 16 -25.70 -10.75 21.41
CA LEU A 16 -27.02 -10.47 20.82
C LEU A 16 -27.82 -9.31 21.43
N LEU A 17 -27.69 -8.14 20.79
CA LEU A 17 -28.73 -7.13 20.52
C LEU A 17 -28.14 -6.20 19.42
N LEU A 18 -28.36 -6.50 18.14
CA LEU A 18 -29.42 -5.95 17.25
C LEU A 18 -29.37 -4.42 17.08
N GLY A 19 -29.23 -3.98 15.82
CA GLY A 19 -29.55 -2.61 15.42
C GLY A 19 -28.96 -2.21 14.06
N ALA A 20 -29.64 -2.56 12.97
CA ALA A 20 -29.43 -1.99 11.63
C ALA A 20 -30.34 -0.77 11.46
N SER A 21 -29.74 0.40 11.27
CA SER A 21 -30.36 1.69 10.90
C SER A 21 -29.19 2.66 10.64
N ASP A 22 -29.02 3.36 9.52
CA ASP A 22 -29.96 3.93 8.57
C ASP A 22 -29.39 3.91 7.14
N ILE A 23 -30.15 3.34 6.21
CA ILE A 23 -30.20 3.79 4.82
C ILE A 23 -31.52 4.55 4.70
N ILE A 24 -31.54 5.62 3.90
CA ILE A 24 -32.67 6.51 3.54
C ILE A 24 -32.63 7.85 4.30
N VAL A 25 -31.89 8.82 3.74
CA VAL A 25 -32.37 10.21 3.54
C VAL A 25 -31.64 10.77 2.32
N LEU A 26 -32.26 10.67 1.15
CA LEU A 26 -31.94 11.49 -0.03
C LEU A 26 -33.21 11.57 -0.89
N GLU A 27 -34.19 12.29 -0.35
CA GLU A 27 -35.35 12.74 -1.09
C GLU A 27 -35.35 14.27 -0.99
N GLY A 28 -35.15 14.95 -2.11
CA GLY A 28 -35.07 16.40 -2.14
C GLY A 28 -34.40 16.99 -3.37
N SER A 29 -34.88 16.66 -4.57
CA SER A 29 -34.70 17.50 -5.77
C SER A 29 -35.78 17.15 -6.80
N PRO A 30 -36.85 17.96 -6.95
CA PRO A 30 -37.84 17.77 -7.98
C PRO A 30 -37.39 18.44 -9.26
N GLY A 31 -37.58 17.77 -10.41
CA GLY A 31 -37.60 18.46 -11.68
C GLY A 31 -37.01 17.69 -12.84
N TYR A 32 -37.70 16.64 -13.30
CA TYR A 32 -37.76 16.35 -14.73
C TYR A 32 -39.18 15.92 -15.07
N GLN A 33 -39.99 16.91 -15.46
CA GLN A 33 -41.24 16.68 -16.17
C GLN A 33 -40.92 16.05 -17.52
N MET A 34 -41.48 14.86 -17.76
CA MET A 34 -41.72 14.37 -19.10
C MET A 34 -42.74 15.29 -19.77
N MET A 35 -42.35 15.92 -20.87
CA MET A 35 -43.30 16.25 -21.94
C MET A 35 -42.82 15.54 -23.20
N ALA A 36 -43.65 14.58 -23.60
CA ALA A 36 -43.63 14.02 -24.94
C ALA A 36 -44.03 15.11 -25.93
N GLN A 37 -43.24 15.27 -26.99
CA GLN A 37 -43.73 15.74 -28.27
C GLN A 37 -43.02 14.92 -29.35
N ALA A 38 -43.83 14.12 -30.03
CA ALA A 38 -43.49 13.50 -31.29
C ALA A 38 -43.59 14.57 -32.39
N ASP A 39 -42.61 14.63 -33.29
CA ASP A 39 -42.87 14.62 -34.73
C ASP A 39 -41.58 14.46 -35.56
N GLU A 40 -41.74 13.64 -36.61
CA GLU A 40 -41.07 13.64 -37.92
C GLU A 40 -39.59 13.19 -38.09
N VAL A 41 -39.48 11.90 -38.46
CA VAL A 41 -38.72 11.30 -39.59
C VAL A 41 -37.56 12.11 -40.21
N SER A 42 -36.36 11.56 -40.05
CA SER A 42 -35.35 11.47 -41.12
C SER A 42 -34.41 10.30 -40.80
N GLU A 43 -34.50 9.22 -41.56
CA GLU A 43 -33.54 8.12 -41.51
C GLU A 43 -32.26 8.54 -42.26
N PRO A 44 -31.06 8.49 -41.65
CA PRO A 44 -29.83 8.46 -42.41
C PRO A 44 -29.47 7.00 -42.74
N VAL A 45 -29.29 6.77 -44.04
CA VAL A 45 -28.75 5.57 -44.68
C VAL A 45 -27.52 5.05 -43.93
N ILE A 46 -27.57 3.81 -43.43
CA ILE A 46 -26.43 3.14 -42.81
C ILE A 46 -25.59 2.49 -43.92
N ASP A 47 -24.53 3.15 -44.35
CA ASP A 47 -23.46 2.52 -45.11
C ASP A 47 -22.59 1.68 -44.15
N ARG A 48 -22.76 0.35 -44.19
CA ARG A 48 -22.05 -0.61 -43.34
C ARG A 48 -20.83 -1.17 -44.06
N THR A 49 -19.75 -0.41 -44.12
CA THR A 49 -18.39 -0.97 -44.25
C THR A 49 -17.35 -0.04 -43.64
N ASN A 50 -17.05 -0.22 -42.35
CA ASN A 50 -15.72 -0.04 -41.75
C ASN A 50 -15.74 -0.57 -40.30
N PRO A 51 -14.78 -1.42 -39.87
CA PRO A 51 -14.61 -1.75 -38.46
C PRO A 51 -14.18 -0.48 -37.70
N VAL A 52 -15.03 0.03 -36.82
CA VAL A 52 -14.69 1.12 -35.91
C VAL A 52 -13.84 0.53 -34.79
N GLU A 53 -12.54 0.75 -34.88
CA GLU A 53 -11.61 0.60 -33.76
C GLU A 53 -12.09 1.51 -32.61
N PRO A 54 -12.19 1.02 -31.36
CA PRO A 54 -12.70 1.84 -30.26
C PRO A 54 -11.78 3.05 -30.05
N PRO A 55 -12.32 4.28 -30.05
CA PRO A 55 -11.50 5.46 -29.86
C PRO A 55 -10.94 5.45 -28.42
N SER A 56 -9.63 5.31 -28.30
CA SER A 56 -8.90 5.59 -27.07
C SER A 56 -8.92 7.10 -26.82
N THR A 57 -10.03 7.63 -26.32
CA THR A 57 -10.10 8.99 -25.79
C THR A 57 -9.45 9.00 -24.41
N ILE A 58 -8.16 9.33 -24.37
CA ILE A 58 -7.53 9.85 -23.16
C ILE A 58 -8.15 11.23 -22.94
N PRO A 59 -8.78 11.53 -21.80
CA PRO A 59 -9.24 12.89 -21.52
C PRO A 59 -8.05 13.85 -21.52
N GLU A 60 -8.02 14.76 -22.49
CA GLU A 60 -7.09 15.90 -22.52
C GLU A 60 -7.28 16.73 -21.24
N GLY A 61 -6.35 16.60 -20.30
CA GLY A 61 -6.37 17.36 -19.04
C GLY A 61 -6.00 16.56 -17.80
N GLY A 62 -5.91 15.22 -17.89
CA GLY A 62 -5.39 14.42 -16.80
C GLY A 62 -3.86 14.54 -16.69
N VAL A 63 -3.35 15.14 -15.61
CA VAL A 63 -1.91 15.01 -15.27
C VAL A 63 -1.63 13.53 -15.05
N ARG A 64 -0.81 12.93 -15.92
CA ARG A 64 -0.40 11.53 -15.79
C ARG A 64 0.22 11.34 -14.40
N LYS A 65 -0.34 10.43 -13.61
CA LYS A 65 0.22 10.07 -12.30
C LYS A 65 1.66 9.62 -12.52
N PHE A 66 2.59 10.22 -11.77
CA PHE A 66 3.99 9.83 -11.84
C PHE A 66 4.14 8.46 -11.18
N GLU A 67 4.40 7.44 -11.99
CA GLU A 67 4.41 6.05 -11.53
C GLU A 67 5.63 5.68 -10.69
N GLY A 68 6.66 6.54 -10.58
CA GLY A 68 7.91 6.21 -9.88
C GLY A 68 8.90 5.42 -10.75
N PRO A 69 10.14 5.20 -10.28
CA PRO A 69 11.10 4.32 -10.97
C PRO A 69 10.57 2.89 -11.13
N ASN A 70 10.93 2.15 -12.18
CA ASN A 70 10.58 0.73 -12.25
C ASN A 70 11.48 -0.06 -11.27
N VAL A 71 10.87 -0.69 -10.27
CA VAL A 71 11.59 -1.33 -9.14
C VAL A 71 12.54 -2.42 -9.64
N GLU A 72 12.04 -3.37 -10.44
CA GLU A 72 12.82 -4.49 -10.97
C GLU A 72 13.98 -4.01 -11.86
N LYS A 73 13.72 -3.01 -12.71
CA LYS A 73 14.76 -2.41 -13.54
C LYS A 73 15.83 -1.74 -12.69
N THR A 74 15.44 -0.98 -11.65
CA THR A 74 16.39 -0.32 -10.73
C THR A 74 17.22 -1.34 -9.98
N LEU A 75 16.62 -2.44 -9.50
CA LEU A 75 17.33 -3.54 -8.85
C LEU A 75 18.38 -4.14 -9.79
N GLY A 76 18.01 -4.46 -11.03
CA GLY A 76 18.95 -5.01 -12.02
C GLY A 76 20.09 -4.06 -12.38
N MET A 77 19.83 -2.75 -12.48
CA MET A 77 20.88 -1.74 -12.71
C MET A 77 21.88 -1.62 -11.55
N GLN A 78 21.42 -1.89 -10.32
CA GLN A 78 22.24 -1.89 -9.09
C GLN A 78 22.91 -3.26 -8.85
N GLY A 79 22.78 -4.22 -9.77
CA GLY A 79 23.42 -5.53 -9.66
C GLY A 79 22.69 -6.54 -8.77
N PHE A 80 21.51 -6.20 -8.27
CA PHE A 80 20.68 -7.14 -7.51
C PHE A 80 20.01 -8.13 -8.45
N SER A 81 20.03 -9.40 -8.05
CA SER A 81 19.11 -10.41 -8.55
C SER A 81 17.96 -10.59 -7.56
N ILE A 82 16.77 -10.88 -8.09
CA ILE A 82 15.55 -11.05 -7.31
C ILE A 82 15.07 -12.49 -7.35
N THR A 83 14.56 -12.98 -6.23
CA THR A 83 13.87 -14.27 -6.13
C THR A 83 12.61 -14.13 -5.29
N GLU A 84 11.71 -15.10 -5.37
CA GLU A 84 10.58 -15.18 -4.44
C GLU A 84 11.09 -15.30 -3.00
N THR A 85 10.38 -14.66 -2.08
CA THR A 85 10.71 -14.67 -0.66
C THR A 85 9.57 -15.26 0.16
N SER A 86 9.94 -15.97 1.22
CA SER A 86 9.02 -16.41 2.28
C SER A 86 9.22 -15.61 3.57
N GLU A 87 9.96 -14.50 3.51
CA GLU A 87 10.21 -13.64 4.65
C GLU A 87 8.93 -12.95 5.11
N GLN A 88 8.88 -12.63 6.40
CA GLN A 88 7.75 -11.94 6.98
C GLN A 88 7.77 -10.47 6.57
N ILE A 89 6.82 -10.07 5.72
CA ILE A 89 6.63 -8.68 5.30
C ILE A 89 5.58 -8.00 6.18
N ILE A 90 5.92 -6.85 6.77
CA ILE A 90 5.02 -6.09 7.63
C ILE A 90 3.92 -5.41 6.80
N LEU A 91 4.24 -4.93 5.59
CA LEU A 91 3.28 -4.31 4.68
C LEU A 91 2.08 -5.20 4.36
N ASP A 92 2.25 -6.52 4.27
CA ASP A 92 1.15 -7.47 4.03
C ASP A 92 0.07 -7.42 5.13
N ARG A 93 0.46 -7.05 6.35
CA ARG A 93 -0.48 -6.94 7.48
C ARG A 93 -1.17 -5.59 7.55
N VAL A 94 -0.55 -4.55 7.00
CA VAL A 94 -1.06 -3.17 7.06
C VAL A 94 -1.93 -2.86 5.85
N VAL A 95 -1.52 -3.32 4.67
CA VAL A 95 -2.24 -3.12 3.40
C VAL A 95 -3.36 -4.15 3.31
N THR A 96 -4.49 -3.84 3.94
CA THR A 96 -5.67 -4.72 3.96
C THR A 96 -6.88 -4.05 3.31
N GLY A 97 -7.70 -4.85 2.61
CA GLY A 97 -9.08 -4.48 2.26
C GLY A 97 -9.28 -3.41 1.17
N GLY A 98 -8.33 -3.20 0.25
CA GLY A 98 -8.38 -2.06 -0.69
C GLY A 98 -8.08 -2.33 -2.16
N GLY A 99 -7.88 -3.58 -2.59
CA GLY A 99 -7.42 -3.92 -3.96
C GLY A 99 -5.93 -3.59 -4.21
N ASP A 100 -5.28 -2.89 -3.30
CA ASP A 100 -3.84 -2.68 -3.29
C ASP A 100 -3.11 -4.01 -3.07
N THR A 101 -2.11 -4.29 -3.89
CA THR A 101 -1.31 -5.51 -3.82
C THR A 101 0.12 -5.18 -3.41
N VAL A 102 0.60 -5.84 -2.36
CA VAL A 102 2.00 -5.79 -1.96
C VAL A 102 2.77 -6.79 -2.82
N THR A 103 3.88 -6.34 -3.41
CA THR A 103 4.84 -7.22 -4.09
C THR A 103 6.08 -7.33 -3.22
N SER A 104 6.60 -8.54 -3.03
CA SER A 104 7.81 -8.79 -2.24
C SER A 104 8.80 -9.68 -2.98
N LYS A 105 10.09 -9.43 -2.77
CA LYS A 105 11.21 -10.18 -3.36
C LYS A 105 12.36 -10.26 -2.36
N ALA A 106 13.06 -11.39 -2.34
CA ALA A 106 14.38 -11.48 -1.71
C ALA A 106 15.42 -10.90 -2.68
N LEU A 107 16.40 -10.20 -2.10
CA LEU A 107 17.47 -9.52 -2.81
C LEU A 107 18.77 -10.28 -2.63
N LEU A 108 19.37 -10.65 -3.75
CA LEU A 108 20.68 -11.30 -3.79
C LEU A 108 21.68 -10.39 -4.50
N LEU A 109 22.84 -10.16 -3.88
CA LEU A 109 23.94 -9.41 -4.45
C LEU A 109 25.17 -10.31 -4.53
N HIS A 110 25.74 -10.45 -5.74
CA HIS A 110 26.84 -11.41 -6.01
C HIS A 110 26.53 -12.87 -5.62
N GLY A 111 25.25 -13.25 -5.54
CA GLY A 111 24.80 -14.58 -5.13
C GLY A 111 24.52 -14.73 -3.63
N ASP A 112 24.93 -13.76 -2.81
CA ASP A 112 24.69 -13.75 -1.37
C ASP A 112 23.43 -12.94 -1.03
N ARG A 113 22.77 -13.28 0.08
CA ARG A 113 21.56 -12.58 0.51
C ARG A 113 21.90 -11.20 1.07
N ALA A 114 21.41 -10.17 0.38
CA ALA A 114 21.53 -8.78 0.81
C ALA A 114 20.31 -8.32 1.63
N GLY A 115 19.18 -9.01 1.53
CA GLY A 115 17.98 -8.69 2.29
C GLY A 115 16.70 -9.03 1.52
N SER A 116 15.64 -8.27 1.78
CA SER A 116 14.41 -8.32 1.00
C SER A 116 13.81 -6.93 0.80
N ILE A 117 12.96 -6.82 -0.22
CA ILE A 117 12.18 -5.62 -0.50
C ILE A 117 10.72 -6.02 -0.65
N ALA A 118 9.83 -5.22 -0.09
CA ALA A 118 8.42 -5.22 -0.42
C ALA A 118 7.97 -3.82 -0.79
N TRP A 119 7.01 -3.71 -1.71
CA TRP A 119 6.46 -2.44 -2.11
C TRP A 119 4.99 -2.52 -2.49
N VAL A 120 4.31 -1.40 -2.30
CA VAL A 120 2.94 -1.19 -2.75
C VAL A 120 2.85 0.17 -3.45
N SER A 121 2.08 0.21 -4.54
CA SER A 121 1.66 1.46 -5.18
C SER A 121 0.17 1.67 -4.91
N SER A 122 -0.18 2.74 -4.20
CA SER A 122 -1.55 2.99 -3.78
C SER A 122 -1.83 4.48 -3.59
N PRO A 123 -3.01 4.98 -4.00
CA PRO A 123 -3.45 6.33 -3.64
C PRO A 123 -3.68 6.48 -2.12
N GLN A 124 -3.82 5.37 -1.38
CA GLN A 124 -4.02 5.33 0.06
C GLN A 124 -2.71 5.17 0.84
N VAL A 125 -1.54 5.32 0.20
CA VAL A 125 -0.24 5.08 0.83
C VAL A 125 -0.02 5.89 2.11
N LYS A 126 -0.55 7.11 2.19
CA LYS A 126 -0.47 7.95 3.39
C LYS A 126 -1.21 7.30 4.55
N LYS A 127 -2.39 6.75 4.30
CA LYS A 127 -3.19 6.02 5.30
C LYS A 127 -2.46 4.76 5.75
N HIS A 128 -1.96 3.97 4.80
CA HIS A 128 -1.18 2.75 5.09
C HIS A 128 0.04 3.07 5.95
N TYR A 129 0.78 4.14 5.63
CA TYR A 129 1.94 4.55 6.42
C TYR A 129 1.59 5.00 7.84
N VAL A 130 0.45 5.67 8.06
CA VAL A 130 0.01 6.05 9.41
C VAL A 130 -0.34 4.80 10.23
N VAL A 131 -1.14 3.90 9.67
CA VAL A 131 -1.53 2.64 10.34
C VAL A 131 -0.29 1.80 10.67
N LEU A 132 0.67 1.72 9.75
CA LEU A 132 1.96 1.07 9.98
C LEU A 132 2.66 1.63 11.23
N LYS A 133 2.76 2.95 11.34
CA LYS A 133 3.44 3.60 12.47
C LYS A 133 2.73 3.34 13.80
N GLU A 134 1.41 3.40 13.81
CA GLU A 134 0.61 3.09 15.00
C GLU A 134 0.76 1.63 15.44
N ALA A 135 0.75 0.70 14.48
CA ALA A 135 0.95 -0.73 14.74
C ALA A 135 2.35 -1.00 15.29
N LEU A 136 3.39 -0.42 14.68
CA LEU A 136 4.78 -0.58 15.13
C LEU A 136 5.01 0.00 16.53
N HIS A 137 4.46 1.19 16.81
CA HIS A 137 4.58 1.81 18.12
C HIS A 137 4.06 0.92 19.26
N SER A 138 3.05 0.09 18.97
CA SER A 138 2.48 -0.84 19.95
C SER A 138 3.20 -2.20 19.97
N ALA A 139 3.99 -2.50 18.94
CA ALA A 139 4.66 -3.79 18.78
C ALA A 139 6.12 -3.78 19.25
N PHE A 140 6.78 -2.61 19.29
CA PHE A 140 8.18 -2.52 19.68
C PHE A 140 8.46 -3.13 21.04
N THR A 141 9.58 -3.85 21.11
CA THR A 141 10.09 -4.41 22.35
C THR A 141 11.01 -3.41 23.06
N PRO A 142 11.35 -3.66 24.34
CA PRO A 142 12.36 -2.87 25.04
C PRO A 142 13.76 -2.93 24.39
N GLU A 143 14.00 -3.85 23.45
CA GLU A 143 15.29 -4.05 22.79
C GLU A 143 15.43 -3.26 21.48
N VAL A 144 14.42 -2.47 21.11
CA VAL A 144 14.46 -1.62 19.90
C VAL A 144 15.66 -0.67 19.93
N LYS A 145 16.37 -0.61 18.81
CA LYS A 145 17.56 0.22 18.58
C LYS A 145 17.44 0.96 17.27
N ASP A 146 18.20 2.04 17.17
CA ASP A 146 18.36 2.85 15.96
C ASP A 146 17.03 3.27 15.33
N LEU A 147 16.02 3.53 16.17
CA LEU A 147 14.73 4.03 15.74
C LEU A 147 14.89 5.47 15.21
N LEU A 148 14.55 5.66 13.95
CA LEU A 148 14.54 6.95 13.27
C LEU A 148 13.24 7.07 12.48
N ASP A 149 12.41 8.09 12.77
CA ASP A 149 11.23 8.47 11.97
C ASP A 149 11.35 9.94 11.58
N GLU A 150 11.59 10.21 10.30
CA GLU A 150 11.77 11.57 9.83
C GLU A 150 11.14 11.85 8.47
N THR A 151 10.87 13.13 8.24
CA THR A 151 10.50 13.64 6.92
C THR A 151 11.73 14.27 6.29
N GLN A 152 12.24 13.66 5.22
CA GLN A 152 13.39 14.16 4.50
C GLN A 152 12.95 15.06 3.35
N ARG A 153 13.52 16.27 3.31
CA ARG A 153 13.37 17.23 2.22
C ARG A 153 14.75 17.56 1.69
N ARG A 154 15.01 17.25 0.44
CA ARG A 154 16.28 17.53 -0.23
C ARG A 154 15.99 18.28 -1.53
N GLU A 155 16.93 19.13 -1.92
CA GLU A 155 16.82 19.87 -3.18
C GLU A 155 16.78 18.89 -4.37
N ASN A 156 15.91 19.13 -5.35
CA ASN A 156 15.73 18.28 -6.54
C ASN A 156 15.26 16.83 -6.26
N HIS A 157 14.84 16.51 -5.04
CA HIS A 157 14.27 15.21 -4.70
C HIS A 157 12.85 15.34 -4.16
N PRO A 158 11.99 14.32 -4.38
CA PRO A 158 10.69 14.23 -3.74
C PRO A 158 10.82 14.23 -2.22
N THR A 159 9.88 14.86 -1.53
CA THR A 159 9.76 14.67 -0.07
C THR A 159 9.44 13.21 0.22
N ARG A 160 10.23 12.58 1.10
CA ARG A 160 10.00 11.21 1.54
C ARG A 160 9.93 11.12 3.05
N ASN A 161 9.20 10.13 3.54
CA ASN A 161 9.25 9.73 4.95
C ASN A 161 10.09 8.49 5.08
N LEU A 162 11.03 8.52 6.03
CA LEU A 162 11.90 7.41 6.36
C LEU A 162 11.57 6.96 7.79
N LEU A 163 11.32 5.67 7.97
CA LEU A 163 11.25 5.02 9.27
C LEU A 163 12.22 3.84 9.27
N THR A 164 13.18 3.80 10.17
CA THR A 164 14.08 2.64 10.32
C THR A 164 14.24 2.27 11.79
N PHE A 165 14.45 0.99 12.05
CA PHE A 165 14.74 0.46 13.38
C PHE A 165 15.39 -0.93 13.26
N TYR A 166 15.98 -1.38 14.35
CA TYR A 166 16.38 -2.76 14.58
C TYR A 166 15.73 -3.24 15.89
N ASP A 167 14.88 -4.26 15.81
CA ASP A 167 14.20 -4.83 16.98
C ASP A 167 14.20 -6.37 16.85
N PRO A 168 15.16 -7.07 17.49
CA PRO A 168 15.31 -8.52 17.37
C PRO A 168 14.11 -9.29 17.92
N GLY A 169 13.27 -8.67 18.75
CA GLY A 169 12.02 -9.27 19.23
C GLY A 169 10.89 -9.25 18.21
N LEU A 170 11.00 -8.44 17.15
CA LEU A 170 10.06 -8.39 16.02
C LEU A 170 10.62 -9.11 14.79
N LEU A 171 11.81 -8.72 14.36
CA LEU A 171 12.47 -9.24 13.18
C LEU A 171 13.98 -9.32 13.42
N PRO A 172 14.67 -10.34 12.88
CA PRO A 172 16.10 -10.53 13.10
C PRO A 172 16.99 -9.49 12.39
N GLU A 173 16.40 -8.60 11.58
CA GLU A 173 17.12 -7.69 10.69
C GLU A 173 16.72 -6.24 10.92
N ARG A 174 17.56 -5.30 10.46
CA ARG A 174 17.16 -3.90 10.38
C ARG A 174 16.07 -3.76 9.33
N VAL A 175 15.02 -3.05 9.69
CA VAL A 175 13.91 -2.75 8.79
C VAL A 175 13.95 -1.27 8.42
N VAL A 176 13.65 -0.97 7.17
CA VAL A 176 13.54 0.39 6.65
C VAL A 176 12.23 0.53 5.87
N PHE A 177 11.40 1.47 6.26
CA PHE A 177 10.21 1.88 5.53
C PHE A 177 10.45 3.22 4.87
N VAL A 178 10.04 3.33 3.60
CA VAL A 178 10.15 4.57 2.85
C VAL A 178 8.83 4.89 2.16
N ARG A 179 8.21 6.00 2.53
CA ARG A 179 7.05 6.54 1.82
C ARG A 179 7.48 7.67 0.90
N VAL A 180 7.20 7.56 -0.39
CA VAL A 180 7.44 8.61 -1.37
C VAL A 180 6.31 8.63 -2.40
N ARG A 181 5.71 9.80 -2.61
CA ARG A 181 4.54 9.97 -3.51
C ARG A 181 3.42 8.95 -3.16
N GLU A 182 2.97 8.14 -4.12
CA GLU A 182 1.97 7.06 -3.98
C GLU A 182 2.61 5.68 -3.73
N ARG A 183 3.87 5.62 -3.30
CA ARG A 183 4.59 4.37 -3.02
C ARG A 183 5.06 4.25 -1.57
N LEU A 184 4.97 3.04 -1.05
CA LEU A 184 5.52 2.65 0.23
C LEU A 184 6.38 1.40 0.02
N TYR A 185 7.61 1.50 0.49
CA TYR A 185 8.60 0.44 0.46
C TYR A 185 8.85 -0.04 1.89
N GLU A 186 9.18 -1.32 2.00
CA GLU A 186 9.75 -1.99 3.16
C GLU A 186 11.02 -2.70 2.70
N PHE A 187 12.11 -2.52 3.43
CA PHE A 187 13.38 -3.18 3.19
C PHE A 187 13.79 -3.92 4.46
N HIS A 188 14.21 -5.16 4.31
CA HIS A 188 14.93 -5.90 5.34
C HIS A 188 16.39 -5.89 4.93
N VAL A 189 17.26 -5.47 5.82
CA VAL A 189 18.68 -5.25 5.54
C VAL A 189 19.47 -6.35 6.23
N ALA A 190 20.04 -7.25 5.43
CA ALA A 190 20.94 -8.27 5.93
C ALA A 190 22.21 -7.64 6.51
N GLU A 191 22.84 -8.34 7.46
CA GLU A 191 24.11 -7.90 8.01
C GLU A 191 25.16 -7.75 6.89
N GLY A 192 25.88 -6.61 6.90
CA GLY A 192 26.90 -6.31 5.90
C GLY A 192 26.41 -5.73 4.57
N ALA A 193 25.09 -5.65 4.33
CA ALA A 193 24.52 -5.12 3.07
C ALA A 193 23.90 -3.72 3.19
N SER A 194 24.22 -3.00 4.29
CA SER A 194 23.56 -1.71 4.58
C SER A 194 23.81 -0.67 3.48
N ASP A 195 25.06 -0.48 3.07
CA ASP A 195 25.41 0.58 2.12
C ASP A 195 24.74 0.36 0.76
N GLU A 196 24.70 -0.89 0.29
CA GLU A 196 24.07 -1.27 -0.97
C GLU A 196 22.56 -1.09 -0.93
N ILE A 197 21.90 -1.48 0.17
CA ILE A 197 20.45 -1.26 0.32
C ILE A 197 20.12 0.23 0.47
N PHE A 198 20.91 1.01 1.19
CA PHE A 198 20.67 2.46 1.29
C PHE A 198 20.91 3.17 -0.05
N ASN A 199 21.90 2.76 -0.84
CA ASN A 199 22.08 3.26 -2.21
C ASN A 199 20.87 2.91 -3.10
N LEU A 200 20.35 1.68 -2.98
CA LEU A 200 19.12 1.27 -3.67
C LEU A 200 17.91 2.12 -3.26
N ILE A 201 17.75 2.39 -1.95
CA ILE A 201 16.69 3.27 -1.42
C ILE A 201 16.78 4.65 -2.07
N GLU A 202 17.98 5.23 -2.14
CA GLU A 202 18.18 6.52 -2.79
C GLU A 202 17.72 6.49 -4.25
N ASP A 203 18.09 5.46 -5.01
CA ASP A 203 17.71 5.31 -6.42
C ASP A 203 16.20 5.10 -6.65
N LEU A 204 15.54 4.34 -5.79
CA LEU A 204 14.10 4.08 -5.87
C LEU A 204 13.23 5.29 -5.49
N THR A 205 13.83 6.31 -4.89
CA THR A 205 13.12 7.45 -4.30
C THR A 205 13.48 8.81 -4.93
N LYS A 206 14.17 8.80 -6.08
CA LYS A 206 14.46 10.00 -6.89
C LYS A 206 13.22 10.57 -7.60
#